data_AF-A0A2N3HM28-F1
#
_entry.id   AF-A0A2N3HM28-F1
#
_cell.length_a   1.000
_cell.length_b   1.000
_cell.length_c   1.000
_cell.angle_alpha   90.00
_cell.angle_beta   90.00
_cell.angle_gamma   90.00
#
_symmetry.space_group_name_H-M   'P 1'
#
loop_
_entity.id
_entity.type
_entity.pdbx_description
1 polymer ?
#
loop_
_entity_poly.entity_id
_entity_poly.type
_entity_poly.pdbx_seq_one_letter_code
_entity_poly.pdbx_strand_id
1 'polypeptide(L)'
;MKEVFNLYLNNCYQAMIHENELIFEFSEYHYTFTFDIKDDFEEEIDEDFYSYNTLDDTSKIERLLDEISEFTSFEIKGYEYLGWREDLTEGKSITNEMYSLIKQINLYGKNAIQNHYTDIKYGDAMCPDAGNYMFSIEISEKFWWDVEFAKHIVKIKIDSIVVPEFYTIFFRKNQPIKDDKSLPILSTNTKVRRLGYFKILSLFLDENKQIPTSNINKRFETFCLKYKDVLDNSEFNKGLIKETKNGISAKPYLEMAIDIELLNKINNILYVGKSLKVYQALKNDYSKSSNIFELTTFDKMYFLECILRYDYFYFSNLLELIYIEGKATYSKIVSEFQSKLIKSLEEYKKQNQYSFQGYKSPTYNSDRKVVSKLDIILNRIRKWEKAEVYLEHLIMPRLNWMLDFGIISFDNSKNEYNIEKIGDNLFKHLCIWNDINTEKIISPSKFLDNFMIHLFDDCFNNNIVSNPDDIKSILDRIYKHIENSFEIFKTLAPNRVTASQAANYTKYKLYMDDKIKVGYSFILNKLSEKEQDKFIFKYQEQYQDGYIQIK
;
A
#
# COMPACT_ATOMS: atom_id res chain seq x y z
N MET A 1 0.77 19.36 -34.18
CA MET A 1 0.05 20.31 -33.29
C MET A 1 -1.41 20.45 -33.69
N LYS A 2 -1.77 21.21 -34.74
CA LYS A 2 -3.18 21.40 -35.17
C LYS A 2 -4.00 20.11 -35.28
N GLU A 3 -3.45 19.08 -35.90
CA GLU A 3 -4.12 17.78 -36.03
C GLU A 3 -4.44 17.12 -34.68
N VAL A 4 -3.55 17.24 -33.69
CA VAL A 4 -3.74 16.72 -32.33
C VAL A 4 -4.85 17.47 -31.61
N PHE A 5 -4.87 18.80 -31.68
CA PHE A 5 -5.94 19.59 -31.07
C PHE A 5 -7.30 19.38 -31.72
N ASN A 6 -7.34 19.26 -33.05
CA ASN A 6 -8.57 18.89 -33.75
C ASN A 6 -9.06 17.51 -33.31
N LEU A 7 -8.14 16.55 -33.09
CA LEU A 7 -8.51 15.25 -32.57
C LEU A 7 -9.12 15.34 -31.17
N TYR A 8 -8.51 16.09 -30.25
CA TYR A 8 -9.05 16.28 -28.90
C TYR A 8 -10.39 17.01 -28.91
N LEU A 9 -10.50 18.12 -29.65
CA LEU A 9 -11.74 18.88 -29.79
C LEU A 9 -12.90 18.02 -30.30
N ASN A 10 -12.64 17.13 -31.26
CA ASN A 10 -13.65 16.23 -31.82
C ASN A 10 -14.06 15.08 -30.88
N ASN A 11 -13.33 14.83 -29.80
CA ASN A 11 -13.57 13.69 -28.89
C ASN A 11 -13.88 14.11 -27.45
N CYS A 12 -13.62 15.37 -27.07
CA CYS A 12 -13.94 15.90 -25.74
C CYS A 12 -15.43 16.27 -25.63
N TYR A 13 -15.94 16.36 -24.40
CA TYR A 13 -17.27 16.91 -24.12
C TYR A 13 -17.28 18.42 -24.22
N GLN A 14 -16.20 19.05 -23.75
CA GLN A 14 -16.02 20.49 -23.74
C GLN A 14 -14.53 20.80 -23.89
N ALA A 15 -14.21 21.89 -24.57
CA ALA A 15 -12.88 22.48 -24.57
C ALA A 15 -12.97 23.93 -24.13
N MET A 16 -11.99 24.40 -23.37
CA MET A 16 -11.97 25.76 -22.85
C MET A 16 -10.56 26.31 -22.68
N ILE A 17 -10.45 27.63 -22.67
CA ILE A 17 -9.25 28.36 -22.27
C ILE A 17 -9.53 29.01 -20.92
N HIS A 18 -8.61 28.81 -19.98
CA HIS A 18 -8.61 29.49 -18.70
C HIS A 18 -7.19 29.95 -18.37
N GLU A 19 -7.00 31.26 -18.30
CA GLU A 19 -5.68 31.88 -18.13
C GLU A 19 -4.70 31.36 -19.20
N ASN A 20 -3.64 30.70 -18.78
CA ASN A 20 -2.60 30.13 -19.63
C ASN A 20 -2.77 28.61 -19.86
N GLU A 21 -3.98 28.07 -19.63
CA GLU A 21 -4.31 26.67 -19.81
C GLU A 21 -5.35 26.46 -20.93
N LEU A 22 -5.03 25.56 -21.86
CA LEU A 22 -5.95 25.00 -22.84
C LEU A 22 -6.41 23.62 -22.33
N ILE A 23 -7.71 23.49 -22.06
CA ILE A 23 -8.29 22.34 -21.39
C ILE A 23 -9.26 21.62 -22.33
N PHE A 24 -9.12 20.31 -22.46
CA PHE A 24 -10.07 19.43 -23.13
C PHE A 24 -10.66 18.44 -22.12
N GLU A 25 -11.96 18.53 -21.86
CA GLU A 25 -12.66 17.74 -20.85
C GLU A 25 -13.18 16.41 -21.42
N PHE A 26 -12.74 15.31 -20.82
CA PHE A 26 -13.27 13.97 -21.04
C PHE A 26 -14.04 13.55 -19.78
N SER A 27 -14.76 12.43 -19.83
CA SER A 27 -15.80 12.10 -18.83
C SER A 27 -15.30 12.10 -17.38
N GLU A 28 -14.07 11.63 -17.16
CA GLU A 28 -13.50 11.43 -15.82
C GLU A 28 -12.21 12.21 -15.57
N TYR A 29 -11.65 12.83 -16.61
CA TYR A 29 -10.37 13.54 -16.57
C TYR A 29 -10.29 14.55 -17.72
N HIS A 30 -9.37 15.49 -17.64
CA HIS A 30 -9.14 16.50 -18.67
C HIS A 30 -7.68 16.53 -19.10
N TYR A 31 -7.47 16.92 -20.35
CA TYR A 31 -6.15 17.14 -20.95
C TYR A 31 -5.86 18.63 -20.88
N THR A 32 -4.78 19.01 -20.22
CA THR A 32 -4.37 20.41 -20.05
C THR A 32 -3.04 20.64 -20.74
N PHE A 33 -3.02 21.62 -21.64
CA PHE A 33 -1.79 22.21 -22.17
C PHE A 33 -1.58 23.57 -21.53
N THR A 34 -0.43 23.76 -20.87
CA THR A 34 -0.02 25.08 -20.39
C THR A 34 0.86 25.75 -21.44
N PHE A 35 0.68 27.04 -21.66
CA PHE A 35 1.39 27.80 -22.68
C PHE A 35 1.79 29.20 -22.19
N ASP A 36 2.76 29.80 -22.84
CA ASP A 36 3.12 31.20 -22.66
C ASP A 36 2.64 32.01 -23.88
N ILE A 37 2.27 33.27 -23.66
CA ILE A 37 1.79 34.19 -24.70
C ILE A 37 2.98 35.04 -25.19
N LYS A 38 2.96 35.50 -26.45
CA LYS A 38 4.00 36.38 -27.01
C LYS A 38 3.97 37.77 -26.36
N ASP A 39 5.14 38.26 -25.93
CA ASP A 39 5.33 39.58 -25.29
C ASP A 39 4.76 40.77 -26.09
N ASP A 40 4.73 40.68 -27.43
CA ASP A 40 4.25 41.76 -28.30
C ASP A 40 2.71 41.95 -28.31
N PHE A 41 1.95 41.11 -27.59
CA PHE A 41 0.48 41.19 -27.50
C PHE A 41 -0.06 41.88 -26.23
N GLU A 42 0.82 42.44 -25.37
CA GLU A 42 0.40 43.13 -24.13
C GLU A 42 -0.52 44.34 -24.34
N GLU A 43 -0.59 44.93 -25.55
CA GLU A 43 -1.38 46.16 -25.78
C GLU A 43 -2.89 45.93 -26.03
N GLU A 44 -3.37 44.70 -26.20
CA GLU A 44 -4.82 44.43 -26.34
C GLU A 44 -5.17 42.94 -26.05
N ILE A 45 -4.68 42.39 -24.92
CA ILE A 45 -5.17 41.07 -24.46
C ILE A 45 -6.65 41.25 -24.12
N ASP A 46 -7.52 40.66 -24.93
CA ASP A 46 -8.95 40.53 -24.66
C ASP A 46 -9.09 39.65 -23.39
N GLU A 47 -9.07 40.26 -22.20
CA GLU A 47 -9.12 39.57 -20.90
C GLU A 47 -10.30 38.58 -20.84
N ASP A 48 -11.38 38.88 -21.56
CA ASP A 48 -12.55 38.02 -21.69
C ASP A 48 -12.27 36.74 -22.51
N PHE A 49 -11.35 36.77 -23.48
CA PHE A 49 -10.99 35.60 -24.29
C PHE A 49 -10.24 34.54 -23.47
N TYR A 50 -9.49 34.96 -22.45
CA TYR A 50 -8.71 34.08 -21.58
C TYR A 50 -9.43 33.75 -20.26
N SER A 51 -10.64 34.27 -20.05
CA SER A 51 -11.49 34.01 -18.88
C SER A 51 -12.62 33.03 -19.21
N TYR A 52 -12.37 31.72 -19.05
CA TYR A 52 -13.35 30.65 -19.25
C TYR A 52 -14.05 30.66 -20.63
N ASN A 53 -13.27 30.80 -21.70
CA ASN A 53 -13.82 30.83 -23.05
C ASN A 53 -13.99 29.41 -23.62
N THR A 54 -15.20 29.08 -24.08
CA THR A 54 -15.48 27.75 -24.66
C THR A 54 -15.01 27.70 -26.12
N LEU A 55 -14.26 26.64 -26.42
CA LEU A 55 -13.78 26.32 -27.77
C LEU A 55 -14.73 25.30 -28.40
N ASP A 56 -15.51 25.75 -29.37
CA ASP A 56 -16.50 24.97 -30.10
C ASP A 56 -16.13 24.74 -31.58
N ASP A 57 -15.10 25.44 -32.08
CA ASP A 57 -14.58 25.28 -33.44
C ASP A 57 -13.07 25.48 -33.51
N THR A 58 -12.48 24.79 -34.49
CA THR A 58 -11.08 24.83 -34.91
C THR A 58 -10.55 26.23 -35.21
N SER A 59 -11.39 27.15 -35.69
CA SER A 59 -11.00 28.54 -35.96
C SER A 59 -10.53 29.30 -34.71
N LYS A 60 -11.11 29.03 -33.54
CA LYS A 60 -10.67 29.62 -32.25
C LYS A 60 -9.33 29.04 -31.79
N ILE A 61 -9.08 27.76 -32.06
CA ILE A 61 -7.78 27.13 -31.78
C ILE A 61 -6.70 27.73 -32.68
N GLU A 62 -7.00 27.99 -33.96
CA GLU A 62 -6.08 28.67 -34.86
C GLU A 62 -5.69 30.05 -34.36
N ARG A 63 -6.66 30.86 -33.92
CA ARG A 63 -6.39 32.16 -33.30
C ARG A 63 -5.49 32.04 -32.08
N LEU A 64 -5.78 31.10 -31.17
CA LEU A 64 -4.95 30.87 -29.99
C LEU A 64 -3.51 30.51 -30.36
N LEU A 65 -3.32 29.63 -31.35
CA LEU A 65 -1.98 29.20 -31.80
C LEU A 65 -1.14 30.36 -32.36
N ASP A 66 -1.76 31.39 -32.92
CA ASP A 66 -1.05 32.58 -33.40
C ASP A 66 -0.53 33.47 -32.26
N GLU A 67 -1.18 33.43 -31.10
CA GLU A 67 -0.86 34.23 -29.91
C GLU A 67 0.15 33.52 -28.97
N ILE A 68 0.23 32.19 -29.01
CA ILE A 68 1.14 31.38 -28.19
C ILE A 68 2.61 31.50 -28.65
N SER A 69 3.52 31.73 -27.69
CA SER A 69 4.97 31.68 -27.90
C SER A 69 5.48 30.24 -27.84
N GLU A 70 5.19 29.52 -26.75
CA GLU A 70 5.54 28.13 -26.55
C GLU A 70 4.57 27.39 -25.62
N PHE A 71 4.54 26.07 -25.74
CA PHE A 71 3.87 25.20 -24.77
C PHE A 71 4.88 24.77 -23.70
N THR A 72 4.51 24.87 -22.43
CA THR A 72 5.40 24.60 -21.30
C THR A 72 5.11 23.26 -20.63
N SER A 73 3.87 22.76 -20.72
CA SER A 73 3.51 21.43 -20.20
C SER A 73 2.30 20.81 -20.91
N PHE A 74 2.22 19.47 -20.83
CA PHE A 74 1.02 18.72 -21.16
C PHE A 74 0.73 17.73 -20.02
N GLU A 75 -0.41 17.91 -19.36
CA GLU A 75 -0.84 17.08 -18.23
C GLU A 75 -2.21 16.44 -18.49
N ILE A 76 -2.40 15.23 -17.97
CA ILE A 76 -3.71 14.62 -17.82
C ILE A 76 -4.08 14.68 -16.34
N LYS A 77 -5.19 15.38 -16.05
CA LYS A 77 -5.62 15.69 -14.68
C LYS A 77 -7.00 15.10 -14.41
N GLY A 78 -7.19 14.56 -13.22
CA GLY A 78 -8.51 14.12 -12.72
C GLY A 78 -8.68 14.59 -11.29
N TYR A 79 -9.91 14.92 -10.90
CA TYR A 79 -10.18 15.49 -9.58
C TYR A 79 -11.51 15.02 -8.98
N GLU A 80 -11.58 15.14 -7.66
CA GLU A 80 -12.78 14.99 -6.85
C GLU A 80 -12.89 16.22 -5.95
N TYR A 81 -14.05 16.87 -5.96
CA TYR A 81 -14.34 17.91 -4.99
C TYR A 81 -14.70 17.28 -3.65
N LEU A 82 -13.88 17.52 -2.62
CA LEU A 82 -14.00 16.83 -1.33
C LEU A 82 -15.31 17.16 -0.60
N GLY A 83 -15.91 18.32 -0.88
CA GLY A 83 -17.19 18.72 -0.29
C GLY A 83 -18.36 17.83 -0.72
N TRP A 84 -18.28 17.14 -1.85
CA TRP A 84 -19.36 16.25 -2.30
C TRP A 84 -19.31 14.87 -1.66
N ARG A 85 -18.23 14.49 -0.98
CA ARG A 85 -18.09 13.15 -0.40
C ARG A 85 -19.19 12.80 0.59
N GLU A 86 -19.75 13.78 1.29
CA GLU A 86 -20.86 13.55 2.23
C GLU A 86 -22.17 13.13 1.53
N ASP A 87 -22.37 13.61 0.30
CA ASP A 87 -23.56 13.34 -0.52
C ASP A 87 -23.43 12.07 -1.37
N LEU A 88 -22.20 11.56 -1.54
CA LEU A 88 -21.94 10.38 -2.35
C LEU A 88 -22.37 9.08 -1.65
N THR A 89 -23.13 8.27 -2.37
CA THR A 89 -23.47 6.90 -1.93
C THR A 89 -22.25 5.99 -1.97
N GLU A 90 -21.34 6.20 -2.90
CA GLU A 90 -20.14 5.39 -3.13
C GLU A 90 -18.91 6.29 -3.29
N GLY A 91 -17.79 5.90 -2.68
CA GLY A 91 -16.53 6.63 -2.84
C GLY A 91 -15.85 6.28 -4.18
N LYS A 92 -15.08 7.22 -4.70
CA LYS A 92 -14.26 7.10 -5.91
C LYS A 92 -12.77 7.07 -5.53
N SER A 93 -11.95 6.26 -6.20
CA SER A 93 -10.50 6.14 -5.92
C SER A 93 -9.66 6.88 -6.97
N ILE A 94 -9.41 8.17 -6.70
CA ILE A 94 -8.61 9.06 -7.56
C ILE A 94 -7.18 8.54 -7.77
N THR A 95 -6.54 8.04 -6.72
CA THR A 95 -5.20 7.46 -6.81
C THR A 95 -5.20 6.22 -7.72
N ASN A 96 -6.22 5.37 -7.64
CA ASN A 96 -6.26 4.17 -8.47
C ASN A 96 -6.50 4.50 -9.94
N GLU A 97 -7.36 5.46 -10.24
CA GLU A 97 -7.61 5.94 -11.60
C GLU A 97 -6.34 6.49 -12.24
N MET A 98 -5.56 7.28 -11.50
CA MET A 98 -4.24 7.75 -11.94
C MET A 98 -3.37 6.57 -12.37
N TYR A 99 -3.18 5.56 -11.51
CA TYR A 99 -2.31 4.41 -11.84
C TYR A 99 -2.87 3.52 -12.95
N SER A 100 -4.20 3.36 -13.03
CA SER A 100 -4.87 2.65 -14.11
C SER A 100 -4.62 3.34 -15.46
N LEU A 101 -4.72 4.67 -15.49
CA LEU A 101 -4.44 5.48 -16.67
C LEU A 101 -2.96 5.40 -17.07
N ILE A 102 -2.05 5.52 -16.11
CA ILE A 102 -0.60 5.35 -16.31
C ILE A 102 -0.31 3.99 -16.97
N LYS A 103 -0.91 2.91 -16.47
CA LYS A 103 -0.77 1.54 -17.02
C LYS A 103 -1.21 1.48 -18.48
N GLN A 104 -2.35 2.10 -18.82
CA GLN A 104 -2.87 2.12 -20.20
C GLN A 104 -2.03 3.00 -21.15
N ILE A 105 -1.53 4.14 -20.67
CA ILE A 105 -0.63 5.01 -21.44
C ILE A 105 0.68 4.28 -21.77
N ASN A 106 1.24 3.54 -20.80
CA ASN A 106 2.49 2.80 -20.98
C ASN A 106 2.40 1.65 -21.99
N LEU A 107 1.18 1.20 -22.36
CA LEU A 107 1.00 0.23 -23.45
C LEU A 107 1.39 0.81 -24.82
N TYR A 108 1.29 2.12 -25.01
CA TYR A 108 1.75 2.78 -26.24
C TYR A 108 3.26 3.01 -26.21
N GLY A 109 3.79 3.55 -25.11
CA GLY A 109 5.21 3.81 -24.98
C GLY A 109 5.66 4.03 -23.53
N LYS A 110 6.62 3.22 -23.06
CA LYS A 110 7.11 3.20 -21.67
C LYS A 110 7.71 4.51 -21.14
N ASN A 111 7.99 5.46 -22.03
CA ASN A 111 8.60 6.75 -21.69
C ASN A 111 7.64 7.91 -21.99
N ALA A 112 6.33 7.64 -22.10
CA ALA A 112 5.31 8.66 -22.35
C ALA A 112 5.04 9.53 -21.14
N ILE A 113 5.28 8.99 -19.95
CA ILE A 113 4.99 9.67 -18.69
C ILE A 113 6.31 10.18 -18.12
N GLN A 114 6.39 11.49 -17.95
CA GLN A 114 7.52 12.18 -17.33
C GLN A 114 7.38 12.16 -15.81
N ASN A 115 6.19 12.47 -15.31
CA ASN A 115 5.91 12.55 -13.88
C ASN A 115 4.44 12.22 -13.58
N HIS A 116 4.15 11.98 -12.31
CA HIS A 116 2.77 11.87 -11.81
C HIS A 116 2.77 12.08 -10.30
N TYR A 117 1.68 12.64 -9.77
CA TYR A 117 1.46 12.87 -8.36
C TYR A 117 -0.03 13.10 -8.05
N THR A 118 -0.38 13.01 -6.77
CA THR A 118 -1.68 13.43 -6.23
C THR A 118 -1.48 14.62 -5.29
N ASP A 119 -2.41 15.57 -5.29
CA ASP A 119 -2.35 16.76 -4.43
C ASP A 119 -3.76 17.27 -4.08
N ILE A 120 -3.86 18.18 -3.12
CA ILE A 120 -5.09 18.90 -2.81
C ILE A 120 -4.92 20.37 -3.20
N LYS A 121 -5.75 20.85 -4.13
CA LYS A 121 -5.85 22.28 -4.44
C LYS A 121 -7.04 22.88 -3.71
N TYR A 122 -6.77 23.83 -2.83
CA TYR A 122 -7.81 24.69 -2.25
C TYR A 122 -8.07 25.84 -3.22
N GLY A 123 -9.33 26.25 -3.33
CA GLY A 123 -9.67 27.47 -4.08
C GLY A 123 -9.21 28.72 -3.33
N ASP A 124 -9.50 29.89 -3.90
CA ASP A 124 -9.28 31.17 -3.23
C ASP A 124 -9.95 31.21 -1.86
N ALA A 125 -9.49 32.09 -0.96
CA ALA A 125 -10.00 32.22 0.41
C ALA A 125 -11.52 32.46 0.53
N MET A 126 -12.19 32.77 -0.59
CA MET A 126 -13.64 32.99 -0.72
C MET A 126 -14.40 31.76 -1.25
N CYS A 127 -13.71 30.69 -1.66
CA CYS A 127 -14.27 29.43 -2.13
C CYS A 127 -14.29 28.37 -1.00
N PRO A 128 -15.19 27.37 -1.07
CA PRO A 128 -15.46 26.48 0.05
C PRO A 128 -14.24 25.68 0.53
N ASP A 129 -14.08 25.61 1.86
CA ASP A 129 -12.95 25.09 2.62
C ASP A 129 -12.52 23.64 2.32
N ALA A 130 -13.33 22.88 1.58
CA ALA A 130 -13.16 21.43 1.43
C ALA A 130 -11.98 21.05 0.51
N GLY A 131 -11.64 21.86 -0.50
CA GLY A 131 -10.56 21.57 -1.47
C GLY A 131 -10.92 20.53 -2.55
N ASN A 132 -10.10 20.49 -3.60
CA ASN A 132 -10.16 19.51 -4.70
C ASN A 132 -9.00 18.55 -4.58
N TYR A 133 -9.28 17.27 -4.33
CA TYR A 133 -8.27 16.23 -4.38
C TYR A 133 -8.08 15.76 -5.82
N MET A 134 -6.86 15.84 -6.34
CA MET A 134 -6.58 15.61 -7.76
C MET A 134 -5.34 14.77 -7.99
N PHE A 135 -5.30 14.10 -9.14
CA PHE A 135 -4.07 13.58 -9.72
C PHE A 135 -3.64 14.43 -10.92
N SER A 136 -2.35 14.44 -11.20
CA SER A 136 -1.77 14.91 -12.46
C SER A 136 -0.78 13.90 -13.00
N ILE A 137 -0.80 13.67 -14.32
CA ILE A 137 0.14 12.85 -15.08
C ILE A 137 0.77 13.74 -16.15
N GLU A 138 2.06 14.02 -16.00
CA GLU A 138 2.82 14.86 -16.93
C GLU A 138 3.34 14.01 -18.10
N ILE A 139 3.02 14.42 -19.32
CA ILE A 139 3.38 13.74 -20.56
C ILE A 139 4.70 14.29 -21.09
N SER A 140 5.60 13.39 -21.51
CA SER A 140 6.88 13.76 -22.10
C SER A 140 6.68 14.53 -23.41
N GLU A 141 7.42 15.64 -23.58
CA GLU A 141 7.37 16.57 -24.73
C GLU A 141 7.37 15.88 -26.10
N LYS A 142 8.13 14.80 -26.24
CA LYS A 142 8.22 14.00 -27.47
C LYS A 142 6.89 13.41 -27.95
N PHE A 143 5.88 13.35 -27.09
CA PHE A 143 4.55 12.82 -27.41
C PHE A 143 3.47 13.89 -27.53
N TRP A 144 3.74 15.15 -27.20
CA TRP A 144 2.72 16.21 -27.22
C TRP A 144 2.05 16.35 -28.59
N TRP A 145 2.84 16.18 -29.65
CA TRP A 145 2.39 16.35 -31.04
C TRP A 145 2.35 15.04 -31.83
N ASP A 146 2.50 13.89 -31.17
CA ASP A 146 2.37 12.57 -31.79
C ASP A 146 0.87 12.24 -31.98
N VAL A 147 0.44 12.21 -33.24
CA VAL A 147 -0.96 11.95 -33.62
C VAL A 147 -1.39 10.52 -33.24
N GLU A 148 -0.51 9.54 -33.32
CA GLU A 148 -0.85 8.16 -32.96
C GLU A 148 -0.94 8.00 -31.43
N PHE A 149 -0.10 8.72 -30.68
CA PHE A 149 -0.24 8.83 -29.23
C PHE A 149 -1.56 9.50 -28.85
N ALA A 150 -1.89 10.62 -29.50
CA ALA A 150 -3.13 11.34 -29.27
C ALA A 150 -4.36 10.44 -29.54
N LYS A 151 -4.32 9.66 -30.64
CA LYS A 151 -5.35 8.63 -30.97
C LYS A 151 -5.43 7.51 -29.94
N HIS A 152 -4.31 7.14 -29.32
CA HIS A 152 -4.28 6.14 -28.26
C HIS A 152 -4.97 6.67 -27.00
N ILE A 153 -4.55 7.84 -26.50
CA ILE A 153 -5.05 8.35 -25.22
C ILE A 153 -6.55 8.68 -25.23
N VAL A 154 -7.09 9.24 -26.33
CA VAL A 154 -8.54 9.51 -26.44
C VAL A 154 -9.39 8.25 -26.46
N LYS A 155 -8.79 7.09 -26.75
CA LYS A 155 -9.49 5.78 -26.74
C LYS A 155 -9.40 5.07 -25.40
N ILE A 156 -8.55 5.54 -24.48
CA ILE A 156 -8.43 4.92 -23.17
C ILE A 156 -9.77 5.09 -22.44
N LYS A 157 -10.26 3.98 -21.90
CA LYS A 157 -11.39 3.96 -20.97
C LYS A 157 -10.92 3.30 -19.70
N ILE A 158 -11.09 3.99 -18.58
CA ILE A 158 -10.83 3.47 -17.25
C ILE A 158 -12.16 3.42 -16.51
N ASP A 159 -12.42 2.31 -15.83
CA ASP A 159 -13.60 2.18 -14.99
C ASP A 159 -13.31 2.86 -13.64
N SER A 160 -14.21 3.74 -13.22
CA SER A 160 -14.13 4.35 -11.88
C SER A 160 -14.23 3.26 -10.82
N ILE A 161 -13.28 3.28 -9.89
CA ILE A 161 -13.23 2.26 -8.85
C ILE A 161 -14.14 2.64 -7.70
N VAL A 162 -15.18 1.82 -7.51
CA VAL A 162 -16.04 1.88 -6.32
C VAL A 162 -15.24 1.46 -5.09
N VAL A 163 -15.21 2.36 -4.11
CA VAL A 163 -14.62 2.15 -2.79
C VAL A 163 -15.48 1.14 -2.00
N PRO A 164 -14.90 0.07 -1.45
CA PRO A 164 -15.63 -0.89 -0.62
C PRO A 164 -16.34 -0.23 0.57
N GLU A 165 -17.54 -0.71 0.90
CA GLU A 165 -18.43 -0.13 1.92
C GLU A 165 -17.77 0.09 3.29
N PHE A 166 -16.86 -0.82 3.69
CA PHE A 166 -16.16 -0.72 4.97
C PHE A 166 -15.17 0.46 5.06
N TYR A 167 -14.87 1.14 3.95
CA TYR A 167 -14.14 2.42 3.95
C TYR A 167 -15.05 3.63 3.86
N THR A 168 -16.29 3.47 3.41
CA THR A 168 -17.18 4.58 3.02
C THR A 168 -17.38 5.60 4.14
N ILE A 169 -17.42 5.18 5.40
CA ILE A 169 -17.56 6.11 6.54
C ILE A 169 -16.38 7.10 6.65
N PHE A 170 -15.17 6.69 6.29
CA PHE A 170 -13.98 7.54 6.31
C PHE A 170 -13.98 8.50 5.12
N PHE A 171 -14.41 8.03 3.94
CA PHE A 171 -14.59 8.86 2.76
C PHE A 171 -15.66 9.93 2.98
N ARG A 172 -16.89 9.54 3.34
CA ARG A 172 -18.02 10.47 3.50
C ARG A 172 -17.77 11.55 4.54
N LYS A 173 -17.03 11.22 5.60
CA LYS A 173 -16.71 12.16 6.68
C LYS A 173 -15.45 12.98 6.42
N ASN A 174 -14.76 12.78 5.30
CA ASN A 174 -13.41 13.32 5.07
C ASN A 174 -12.49 13.12 6.29
N GLN A 175 -12.58 11.94 6.90
CA GLN A 175 -11.92 11.65 8.16
C GLN A 175 -10.64 10.83 7.88
N PRO A 176 -9.45 11.47 7.87
CA PRO A 176 -8.22 10.75 7.65
C PRO A 176 -7.96 9.77 8.81
N ILE A 177 -7.31 8.67 8.49
CA ILE A 177 -6.86 7.71 9.49
C ILE A 177 -5.44 8.10 9.89
N LYS A 178 -5.25 8.30 11.20
CA LYS A 178 -3.97 8.74 11.76
C LYS A 178 -2.83 7.85 11.27
N ASP A 179 -1.89 8.47 10.57
CA ASP A 179 -0.62 7.86 10.19
C ASP A 179 0.39 8.12 11.31
N ASP A 180 0.98 7.06 11.86
CA ASP A 180 2.01 7.18 12.91
C ASP A 180 3.35 7.69 12.36
N LYS A 181 3.44 7.93 11.04
CA LYS A 181 4.58 8.50 10.29
C LYS A 181 5.92 7.78 10.54
N SER A 182 5.85 6.54 11.00
CA SER A 182 6.99 5.62 11.10
C SER A 182 7.14 4.88 9.79
N LEU A 183 8.22 5.10 9.06
CA LEU A 183 8.51 4.38 7.81
C LEU A 183 8.92 2.93 8.12
N PRO A 184 8.08 1.91 7.82
CA PRO A 184 8.42 0.53 8.12
C PRO A 184 9.25 -0.03 6.96
N ILE A 185 10.53 -0.29 7.24
CA ILE A 185 11.49 -0.83 6.29
C ILE A 185 12.30 -1.96 6.92
N LEU A 186 12.29 -3.15 6.31
CA LEU A 186 13.24 -4.19 6.68
C LEU A 186 14.63 -3.89 6.15
N SER A 187 15.63 -4.58 6.70
CA SER A 187 17.01 -4.46 6.23
C SER A 187 17.14 -4.75 4.73
N THR A 188 18.00 -4.00 4.04
CA THR A 188 18.28 -4.14 2.60
C THR A 188 19.03 -5.44 2.27
N ASN A 189 19.51 -6.17 3.28
CA ASN A 189 20.20 -7.46 3.13
C ASN A 189 19.32 -8.65 3.55
N THR A 190 18.02 -8.57 3.31
CA THR A 190 17.09 -9.64 3.68
C THR A 190 17.23 -10.79 2.69
N LYS A 191 17.91 -11.89 3.02
CA LYS A 191 18.03 -13.06 2.12
C LYS A 191 16.91 -14.09 2.27
N VAL A 192 15.77 -13.68 2.83
CA VAL A 192 14.63 -14.54 3.16
C VAL A 192 13.72 -14.68 1.94
N ARG A 193 13.88 -15.76 1.18
CA ARG A 193 13.14 -15.93 -0.08
C ARG A 193 11.82 -16.67 0.06
N ARG A 194 11.60 -17.48 1.10
CA ARG A 194 10.37 -18.30 1.24
C ARG A 194 9.74 -18.11 2.61
N LEU A 195 8.48 -17.68 2.67
CA LEU A 195 7.77 -17.44 3.93
C LEU A 195 7.46 -18.74 4.68
N GLY A 196 7.40 -19.88 3.98
CA GLY A 196 7.21 -21.21 4.57
C GLY A 196 8.25 -21.58 5.65
N TYR A 197 9.45 -20.98 5.63
CA TYR A 197 10.42 -21.17 6.70
C TYR A 197 9.99 -20.58 8.03
N PHE A 198 9.07 -19.61 8.08
CA PHE A 198 8.48 -19.15 9.34
C PHE A 198 7.51 -20.18 9.93
N LYS A 199 6.86 -21.00 9.09
CA LYS A 199 6.10 -22.17 9.54
C LYS A 199 7.02 -23.20 10.16
N ILE A 200 8.14 -23.50 9.50
CA ILE A 200 9.18 -24.40 10.01
C ILE A 200 9.77 -23.86 11.33
N LEU A 201 10.04 -22.55 11.41
CA LEU A 201 10.50 -21.88 12.63
C LEU A 201 9.50 -22.04 13.78
N SER A 202 8.20 -21.91 13.49
CA SER A 202 7.14 -22.13 14.48
C SER A 202 7.18 -23.55 15.06
N LEU A 203 7.40 -24.57 14.21
CA LEU A 203 7.53 -25.98 14.64
C LEU A 203 8.81 -26.20 15.46
N PHE A 204 9.93 -25.65 15.01
CA PHE A 204 11.21 -25.74 15.70
C PHE A 204 11.13 -25.19 17.14
N LEU A 205 10.37 -24.11 17.34
CA LEU A 205 10.22 -23.46 18.64
C LEU A 205 9.24 -24.16 19.58
N ASP A 206 8.32 -25.00 19.07
CA ASP A 206 7.50 -25.86 19.93
C ASP A 206 8.40 -26.87 20.67
N GLU A 207 9.40 -27.42 19.97
CA GLU A 207 10.39 -28.35 20.52
C GLU A 207 11.46 -27.65 21.37
N ASN A 208 11.68 -26.35 21.16
CA ASN A 208 12.83 -25.61 21.71
C ASN A 208 12.43 -24.26 22.31
N LYS A 209 11.82 -24.28 23.50
CA LYS A 209 11.21 -23.09 24.13
C LYS A 209 12.18 -21.96 24.50
N GLN A 210 13.45 -22.26 24.77
CA GLN A 210 14.50 -21.27 25.06
C GLN A 210 15.80 -21.70 24.42
N ILE A 211 16.38 -20.83 23.59
CA ILE A 211 17.58 -21.17 22.81
C ILE A 211 18.62 -20.07 22.96
N PRO A 212 19.84 -20.40 23.40
CA PRO A 212 20.97 -19.46 23.35
C PRO A 212 21.23 -18.99 21.92
N THR A 213 21.47 -17.70 21.75
CA THR A 213 21.76 -17.09 20.43
C THR A 213 23.02 -17.64 19.77
N SER A 214 23.95 -18.20 20.54
CA SER A 214 25.21 -18.75 20.03
C SER A 214 25.04 -19.94 19.10
N ASN A 215 24.01 -20.78 19.32
CA ASN A 215 23.86 -22.05 18.62
C ASN A 215 22.59 -22.13 17.76
N ILE A 216 21.68 -21.14 17.86
CA ILE A 216 20.38 -21.22 17.20
C ILE A 216 20.48 -21.33 15.68
N ASN A 217 21.41 -20.61 15.05
CA ASN A 217 21.56 -20.60 13.59
C ASN A 217 21.81 -22.02 13.07
N LYS A 218 22.77 -22.73 13.66
CA LYS A 218 23.10 -24.10 13.23
C LYS A 218 21.99 -25.08 13.58
N ARG A 219 21.35 -24.95 14.75
CA ARG A 219 20.24 -25.82 15.16
C ARG A 219 19.03 -25.68 14.23
N PHE A 220 18.66 -24.45 13.89
CA PHE A 220 17.55 -24.18 12.99
C PHE A 220 17.88 -24.62 11.56
N GLU A 221 19.10 -24.36 11.07
CA GLU A 221 19.58 -24.89 9.79
C GLU A 221 19.44 -26.41 9.70
N THR A 222 19.95 -27.15 10.70
CA THR A 222 19.83 -28.62 10.75
C THR A 222 18.36 -29.06 10.80
N PHE A 223 17.49 -28.34 11.51
CA PHE A 223 16.06 -28.67 11.57
C PHE A 223 15.38 -28.50 10.19
N CYS A 224 15.74 -27.47 9.44
CA CYS A 224 15.21 -27.20 8.10
C CYS A 224 15.56 -28.26 7.07
N LEU A 225 16.65 -29.01 7.26
CA LEU A 225 17.07 -30.06 6.31
C LEU A 225 16.01 -31.18 6.13
N LYS A 226 15.14 -31.38 7.13
CA LYS A 226 14.01 -32.32 7.04
C LYS A 226 13.01 -31.98 5.92
N TYR A 227 12.97 -30.72 5.49
CA TYR A 227 12.02 -30.20 4.51
C TYR A 227 12.69 -29.86 3.17
N LYS A 228 13.97 -30.21 3.01
CA LYS A 228 14.78 -29.85 1.83
C LYS A 228 14.12 -30.34 0.54
N ASP A 229 13.78 -31.63 0.50
CA ASP A 229 13.22 -32.27 -0.69
C ASP A 229 11.83 -31.73 -1.05
N VAL A 230 11.08 -31.21 -0.07
CA VAL A 230 9.78 -30.57 -0.31
C VAL A 230 9.94 -29.28 -1.12
N LEU A 231 10.96 -28.47 -0.80
CA LEU A 231 11.24 -27.23 -1.53
C LEU A 231 11.88 -27.51 -2.91
N ASP A 232 12.82 -28.45 -2.97
CA ASP A 232 13.55 -28.78 -4.20
C ASP A 232 12.60 -29.28 -5.31
N ASN A 233 11.51 -29.96 -4.94
CA ASN A 233 10.48 -30.44 -5.86
C ASN A 233 9.34 -29.44 -6.09
N SER A 234 9.38 -28.25 -5.50
CA SER A 234 8.38 -27.21 -5.74
C SER A 234 8.68 -26.42 -7.02
N GLU A 235 7.65 -25.84 -7.62
CA GLU A 235 7.79 -24.96 -8.79
C GLU A 235 8.76 -23.79 -8.54
N PHE A 236 8.80 -23.29 -7.30
CA PHE A 236 9.67 -22.20 -6.86
C PHE A 236 10.77 -22.67 -5.91
N ASN A 237 11.71 -23.48 -6.40
CA ASN A 237 12.76 -24.11 -5.58
C ASN A 237 13.91 -23.17 -5.09
N LYS A 238 13.82 -21.86 -5.31
CA LYS A 238 14.81 -20.89 -4.83
C LYS A 238 14.64 -20.63 -3.32
N GLY A 239 15.76 -20.32 -2.66
CA GLY A 239 15.75 -19.93 -1.23
C GLY A 239 16.03 -21.05 -0.24
N LEU A 240 16.53 -22.19 -0.71
CA LEU A 240 16.87 -23.34 0.13
C LEU A 240 17.89 -22.99 1.22
N ILE A 241 17.53 -23.24 2.48
CA ILE A 241 18.46 -23.28 3.61
C ILE A 241 19.32 -24.53 3.46
N LYS A 242 20.60 -24.33 3.10
CA LYS A 242 21.59 -25.40 2.92
C LYS A 242 22.45 -25.56 4.16
N GLU A 243 22.97 -26.76 4.37
CA GLU A 243 23.88 -27.00 5.48
C GLU A 243 25.20 -26.22 5.31
N THR A 244 25.63 -25.55 6.38
CA THR A 244 26.89 -24.81 6.46
C THR A 244 27.60 -25.10 7.79
N LYS A 245 28.88 -24.73 7.90
CA LYS A 245 29.66 -24.98 9.12
C LYS A 245 29.04 -24.31 10.37
N ASN A 246 28.49 -23.10 10.20
CA ASN A 246 28.09 -22.23 11.32
C ASN A 246 26.59 -21.87 11.32
N GLY A 247 25.76 -22.47 10.45
CA GLY A 247 24.33 -22.12 10.39
C GLY A 247 24.02 -20.85 9.59
N ILE A 248 24.95 -20.35 8.77
CA ILE A 248 24.86 -19.00 8.20
C ILE A 248 23.73 -18.85 7.18
N SER A 249 23.24 -19.96 6.60
CA SER A 249 22.12 -19.95 5.65
C SER A 249 20.77 -19.69 6.32
N ALA A 250 20.61 -20.09 7.60
CA ALA A 250 19.39 -19.88 8.38
C ALA A 250 19.36 -18.53 9.11
N LYS A 251 20.53 -17.90 9.29
CA LYS A 251 20.68 -16.62 9.98
C LYS A 251 19.75 -15.51 9.44
N PRO A 252 19.61 -15.29 8.11
CA PRO A 252 18.72 -14.24 7.60
C PRO A 252 17.26 -14.42 8.02
N TYR A 253 16.79 -15.66 8.13
CA TYR A 253 15.42 -15.97 8.57
C TYR A 253 15.21 -15.66 10.05
N LEU A 254 16.20 -15.95 10.88
CA LEU A 254 16.15 -15.64 12.31
C LEU A 254 16.25 -14.13 12.57
N GLU A 255 17.09 -13.42 11.81
CA GLU A 255 17.18 -11.95 11.88
C GLU A 255 15.88 -11.30 11.43
N MET A 256 15.33 -11.71 10.28
CA MET A 256 14.03 -11.21 9.83
C MET A 256 12.93 -11.51 10.85
N ALA A 257 12.88 -12.72 11.42
CA ALA A 257 11.90 -13.07 12.43
C ALA A 257 11.98 -12.18 13.70
N ILE A 258 13.16 -11.64 14.02
CA ILE A 258 13.32 -10.64 15.08
C ILE A 258 12.79 -9.28 14.60
N ASP A 259 13.16 -8.86 13.39
CA ASP A 259 12.76 -7.57 12.81
C ASP A 259 11.24 -7.44 12.62
N ILE A 260 10.54 -8.55 12.35
CA ILE A 260 9.07 -8.63 12.25
C ILE A 260 8.39 -9.11 13.54
N GLU A 261 9.10 -9.07 14.67
CA GLU A 261 8.61 -9.35 16.03
C GLU A 261 8.00 -10.75 16.25
N LEU A 262 8.34 -11.72 15.39
CA LEU A 262 8.04 -13.14 15.62
C LEU A 262 8.94 -13.71 16.73
N LEU A 263 10.16 -13.19 16.87
CA LEU A 263 11.11 -13.53 17.92
C LEU A 263 11.55 -12.29 18.69
N ASN A 264 11.83 -12.47 19.98
CA ASN A 264 12.41 -11.44 20.84
C ASN A 264 13.75 -11.92 21.39
N LYS A 265 14.75 -11.04 21.39
CA LYS A 265 16.06 -11.32 21.99
C LYS A 265 16.18 -10.62 23.35
N ILE A 266 16.31 -11.39 24.42
CA ILE A 266 16.52 -10.88 25.78
C ILE A 266 17.69 -11.65 26.40
N ASN A 267 18.72 -10.93 26.90
CA ASN A 267 19.88 -11.53 27.56
C ASN A 267 20.55 -12.67 26.76
N ASN A 268 20.72 -12.49 25.43
CA ASN A 268 21.27 -13.51 24.52
C ASN A 268 20.48 -14.83 24.45
N ILE A 269 19.21 -14.81 24.85
CA ILE A 269 18.25 -15.89 24.67
C ILE A 269 17.16 -15.40 23.73
N LEU A 270 16.77 -16.26 22.79
CA LEU A 270 15.64 -15.99 21.92
C LEU A 270 14.36 -16.60 22.49
N TYR A 271 13.31 -15.79 22.46
CA TYR A 271 11.97 -16.12 22.93
C TYR A 271 10.97 -15.95 21.79
N VAL A 272 9.90 -16.75 21.83
CA VAL A 272 8.76 -16.58 20.93
C VAL A 272 8.07 -15.23 21.23
N GLY A 273 7.94 -14.39 20.21
CA GLY A 273 7.23 -13.13 20.27
C GLY A 273 5.72 -13.30 20.48
N LYS A 274 5.04 -12.22 20.90
CA LYS A 274 3.59 -12.24 21.15
C LYS A 274 2.81 -12.62 19.89
N SER A 275 3.21 -12.07 18.74
CA SER A 275 2.59 -12.37 17.45
C SER A 275 2.73 -13.84 17.08
N LEU A 276 3.94 -14.41 17.18
CA LEU A 276 4.17 -15.82 16.83
C LEU A 276 3.48 -16.79 17.79
N LYS A 277 3.28 -16.41 19.07
CA LYS A 277 2.45 -17.21 20.01
C LYS A 277 1.01 -17.33 19.53
N VAL A 278 0.42 -16.26 18.97
CA VAL A 278 -0.93 -16.30 18.39
C VAL A 278 -0.95 -17.25 17.20
N TYR A 279 0.02 -17.16 16.30
CA TYR A 279 0.15 -18.09 15.18
C TYR A 279 0.29 -19.54 15.66
N GLN A 280 1.14 -19.81 16.66
CA GLN A 280 1.31 -21.15 17.24
C GLN A 280 0.04 -21.72 17.85
N ALA A 281 -0.80 -20.87 18.46
CA ALA A 281 -2.09 -21.30 19.01
C ALA A 281 -3.09 -21.72 17.91
N LEU A 282 -2.95 -21.15 16.70
CA LEU A 282 -3.92 -21.31 15.60
C LEU A 282 -3.43 -22.25 14.48
N LYS A 283 -2.12 -22.48 14.35
CA LYS A 283 -1.53 -23.24 13.23
C LYS A 283 -2.04 -24.68 13.16
N ASN A 284 -2.35 -25.29 14.29
CA ASN A 284 -2.85 -26.67 14.32
C ASN A 284 -4.25 -26.80 13.71
N ASP A 285 -5.03 -25.73 13.75
CA ASP A 285 -6.39 -25.70 13.22
C ASP A 285 -6.37 -25.27 11.74
N TYR A 286 -5.50 -24.33 11.36
CA TYR A 286 -5.62 -23.62 10.09
C TYR A 286 -4.38 -23.61 9.16
N SER A 287 -3.21 -24.09 9.61
CA SER A 287 -1.95 -24.02 8.84
C SER A 287 -1.44 -25.38 8.33
N LYS A 288 -2.19 -26.46 8.61
CA LYS A 288 -1.83 -27.81 8.15
C LYS A 288 -1.84 -27.87 6.63
N SER A 289 -0.71 -28.26 6.04
CA SER A 289 -0.54 -28.54 4.62
C SER A 289 0.42 -29.71 4.45
N SER A 290 0.23 -30.52 3.40
CA SER A 290 1.20 -31.53 2.98
C SER A 290 2.50 -30.91 2.49
N ASN A 291 2.43 -29.71 1.92
CA ASN A 291 3.58 -28.91 1.52
C ASN A 291 3.76 -27.73 2.47
N ILE A 292 4.78 -27.77 3.33
CA ILE A 292 5.02 -26.71 4.31
C ILE A 292 5.36 -25.35 3.69
N PHE A 293 5.79 -25.32 2.42
CA PHE A 293 6.07 -24.08 1.68
C PHE A 293 4.86 -23.51 0.97
N GLU A 294 3.76 -24.25 0.90
CA GLU A 294 2.48 -23.74 0.45
C GLU A 294 1.76 -23.07 1.63
N LEU A 295 1.45 -21.79 1.46
CA LEU A 295 0.75 -21.00 2.47
C LEU A 295 -0.75 -21.30 2.38
N THR A 296 -1.35 -21.77 3.49
CA THR A 296 -2.81 -21.87 3.60
C THR A 296 -3.45 -20.49 3.64
N THR A 297 -4.78 -20.41 3.56
CA THR A 297 -5.51 -19.13 3.72
C THR A 297 -5.12 -18.40 4.99
N PHE A 298 -5.00 -19.11 6.12
CA PHE A 298 -4.56 -18.50 7.39
C PHE A 298 -3.11 -18.04 7.33
N ASP A 299 -2.20 -18.82 6.75
CA ASP A 299 -0.80 -18.42 6.59
C ASP A 299 -0.66 -17.16 5.74
N LYS A 300 -1.38 -17.10 4.61
CA LYS A 300 -1.40 -15.93 3.72
C LYS A 300 -1.89 -14.70 4.47
N MET A 301 -3.01 -14.81 5.19
CA MET A 301 -3.55 -13.70 5.97
C MET A 301 -2.57 -13.21 7.04
N TYR A 302 -2.03 -14.13 7.85
CA TYR A 302 -1.12 -13.80 8.94
C TYR A 302 0.19 -13.19 8.44
N PHE A 303 0.86 -13.84 7.47
CA PHE A 303 2.13 -13.35 6.96
C PHE A 303 1.98 -12.09 6.11
N LEU A 304 0.87 -11.91 5.38
CA LEU A 304 0.61 -10.67 4.66
C LEU A 304 0.47 -9.50 5.63
N GLU A 305 -0.24 -9.67 6.76
CA GLU A 305 -0.31 -8.63 7.80
C GLU A 305 1.07 -8.28 8.33
N CYS A 306 1.92 -9.27 8.61
CA CYS A 306 3.31 -9.04 9.04
C CYS A 306 4.11 -8.26 7.99
N ILE A 307 4.09 -8.71 6.72
CA ILE A 307 4.88 -8.06 5.66
C ILE A 307 4.41 -6.62 5.43
N LEU A 308 3.09 -6.38 5.36
CA LEU A 308 2.56 -5.02 5.22
C LEU A 308 2.93 -4.16 6.43
N ARG A 309 2.90 -4.69 7.66
CA ARG A 309 3.18 -3.91 8.87
C ARG A 309 4.64 -3.47 8.98
N TYR A 310 5.59 -4.34 8.64
CA TYR A 310 7.02 -4.10 8.88
C TYR A 310 7.83 -3.77 7.62
N ASP A 311 7.30 -4.04 6.44
CA ASP A 311 8.01 -3.83 5.16
C ASP A 311 7.18 -3.08 4.11
N TYR A 312 6.13 -2.36 4.55
CA TYR A 312 5.20 -1.66 3.67
C TYR A 312 5.89 -0.90 2.55
N PHE A 313 6.90 -0.09 2.89
CA PHE A 313 7.48 0.85 1.94
C PHE A 313 8.11 0.15 0.73
N TYR A 314 8.94 -0.88 0.98
CA TYR A 314 9.56 -1.62 -0.12
C TYR A 314 8.56 -2.52 -0.84
N PHE A 315 7.63 -3.13 -0.10
CA PHE A 315 6.63 -4.02 -0.67
C PHE A 315 5.64 -3.27 -1.58
N SER A 316 5.10 -2.14 -1.14
CA SER A 316 4.13 -1.33 -1.88
C SER A 316 4.73 -0.69 -3.11
N ASN A 317 5.94 -0.14 -3.03
CA ASN A 317 6.64 0.43 -4.19
C ASN A 317 6.97 -0.63 -5.24
N LEU A 318 7.25 -1.87 -4.82
CA LEU A 318 7.51 -2.96 -5.76
C LEU A 318 6.21 -3.42 -6.43
N LEU A 319 5.13 -3.53 -5.65
CA LEU A 319 3.80 -3.86 -6.17
C LEU A 319 3.32 -2.81 -7.18
N GLU A 320 3.50 -1.52 -6.86
CA GLU A 320 3.19 -0.39 -7.74
C GLU A 320 3.93 -0.49 -9.08
N LEU A 321 5.24 -0.76 -9.04
CA LEU A 321 6.04 -0.90 -10.26
C LEU A 321 5.55 -2.07 -11.13
N ILE A 322 5.23 -3.22 -10.53
CA ILE A 322 4.70 -4.39 -11.26
C ILE A 322 3.29 -4.11 -11.78
N TYR A 323 2.44 -3.41 -11.02
CA TYR A 323 1.09 -3.04 -11.42
C TYR A 323 1.10 -2.15 -12.67
N ILE A 324 1.94 -1.11 -12.67
CA ILE A 324 2.08 -0.15 -13.77
C ILE A 324 2.61 -0.84 -15.05
N GLU A 325 3.62 -1.71 -14.92
CA GLU A 325 4.18 -2.42 -16.07
C GLU A 325 3.24 -3.53 -16.57
N GLY A 326 2.43 -4.11 -15.68
CA GLY A 326 1.58 -5.29 -15.91
C GLY A 326 2.37 -6.59 -16.09
N LYS A 327 3.44 -6.53 -16.90
CA LYS A 327 4.40 -7.60 -17.16
C LYS A 327 5.82 -7.05 -17.08
N ALA A 328 6.62 -7.55 -16.14
CA ALA A 328 7.94 -7.01 -15.88
C ALA A 328 9.00 -8.11 -15.77
N THR A 329 10.13 -7.94 -16.46
CA THR A 329 11.29 -8.80 -16.25
C THR A 329 12.06 -8.35 -15.01
N TYR A 330 12.80 -9.28 -14.39
CA TYR A 330 13.64 -8.94 -13.23
C TYR A 330 14.61 -7.78 -13.52
N SER A 331 15.25 -7.79 -14.70
CA SER A 331 16.21 -6.75 -15.10
C SER A 331 15.57 -5.37 -15.17
N LYS A 332 14.33 -5.28 -15.67
CA LYS A 332 13.57 -4.03 -15.75
C LYS A 332 13.27 -3.50 -14.34
N ILE A 333 12.75 -4.37 -13.47
CA ILE A 333 12.46 -4.01 -12.07
C ILE A 333 13.73 -3.46 -11.39
N VAL A 334 14.86 -4.17 -11.51
CA VAL A 334 16.15 -3.72 -10.93
C VAL A 334 16.55 -2.33 -11.45
N SER A 335 16.40 -2.07 -12.75
CA SER A 335 16.82 -0.79 -13.34
C SER A 335 16.02 0.42 -12.87
N GLU A 336 14.79 0.23 -12.38
CA GLU A 336 13.86 1.33 -12.04
C GLU A 336 13.55 1.45 -10.55
N PHE A 337 13.78 0.38 -9.79
CA PHE A 337 13.32 0.34 -8.41
C PHE A 337 13.99 1.38 -7.51
N GLN A 338 15.29 1.66 -7.70
CA GLN A 338 15.98 2.65 -6.87
C GLN A 338 15.44 4.07 -7.10
N SER A 339 15.25 4.48 -8.36
CA SER A 339 14.69 5.80 -8.68
C SER A 339 13.26 5.92 -8.17
N LYS A 340 12.48 4.84 -8.25
CA LYS A 340 11.12 4.77 -7.67
C LYS A 340 11.13 5.04 -6.16
N LEU A 341 12.00 4.36 -5.42
CA LEU A 341 12.09 4.55 -3.96
C LEU A 341 12.52 5.96 -3.58
N ILE A 342 13.46 6.54 -4.33
CA ILE A 342 13.92 7.92 -4.13
C ILE A 342 12.76 8.89 -4.33
N LYS A 343 12.03 8.78 -5.44
CA LYS A 343 10.87 9.62 -5.74
C LYS A 343 9.80 9.52 -4.65
N SER A 344 9.44 8.31 -4.22
CA SER A 344 8.44 8.12 -3.16
C SER A 344 8.88 8.72 -1.80
N LEU A 345 10.17 8.66 -1.46
CA LEU A 345 10.68 9.31 -0.24
C LEU A 345 10.68 10.85 -0.35
N GLU A 346 10.96 11.39 -1.53
CA GLU A 346 10.89 12.83 -1.78
C GLU A 346 9.45 13.35 -1.69
N GLU A 347 8.47 12.60 -2.21
CA GLU A 347 7.04 12.88 -2.05
C GLU A 347 6.62 12.87 -0.58
N TYR A 348 6.98 11.82 0.18
CA TYR A 348 6.72 11.77 1.62
C TYR A 348 7.35 12.96 2.35
N LYS A 349 8.57 13.33 1.98
CA LYS A 349 9.25 14.47 2.57
C LYS A 349 8.50 15.77 2.26
N LYS A 350 8.09 16.00 1.02
CA LYS A 350 7.30 17.19 0.60
C LYS A 350 6.01 17.29 1.41
N GLN A 351 5.28 16.18 1.56
CA GLN A 351 4.05 16.10 2.36
C GLN A 351 4.26 16.47 3.83
N ASN A 352 5.43 16.15 4.41
CA ASN A 352 5.74 16.42 5.82
C ASN A 352 6.49 17.74 6.06
N GLN A 353 6.90 18.47 5.02
CA GLN A 353 7.65 19.72 5.12
C GLN A 353 6.78 20.98 5.06
N TYR A 354 5.71 20.98 4.27
CA TYR A 354 4.92 22.18 3.98
C TYR A 354 3.55 22.14 4.66
N SER A 355 3.37 22.90 5.76
CA SER A 355 2.04 23.40 6.14
C SER A 355 1.74 24.59 5.25
N PHE A 356 0.94 24.43 4.20
CA PHE A 356 0.67 25.54 3.29
C PHE A 356 -0.26 26.58 3.95
N GLN A 357 0.21 27.83 3.97
CA GLN A 357 -0.51 29.11 4.13
C GLN A 357 -1.85 29.09 4.90
N GLY A 358 -1.81 29.28 6.22
CA GLY A 358 -2.92 29.83 7.01
C GLY A 358 -4.13 28.92 7.26
N TYR A 359 -4.36 27.91 6.43
CA TYR A 359 -5.41 26.92 6.62
C TYR A 359 -4.84 25.71 7.34
N LYS A 360 -5.25 25.53 8.61
CA LYS A 360 -4.92 24.34 9.38
C LYS A 360 -5.63 23.14 8.77
N SER A 361 -5.01 22.47 7.80
CA SER A 361 -5.32 21.06 7.61
C SER A 361 -4.92 20.32 8.91
N PRO A 362 -5.76 19.44 9.47
CA PRO A 362 -5.53 18.80 10.77
C PRO A 362 -4.23 17.97 10.86
N THR A 363 -3.59 17.70 9.71
CA THR A 363 -2.46 16.77 9.55
C THR A 363 -1.10 17.44 9.38
N TYR A 364 -1.02 18.75 9.13
CA TYR A 364 0.25 19.44 8.87
C TYR A 364 0.84 20.07 10.13
N ASN A 365 1.47 19.22 10.94
CA ASN A 365 2.59 19.66 11.78
C ASN A 365 3.86 19.13 11.14
N SER A 366 4.77 20.03 10.75
CA SER A 366 6.10 19.62 10.28
C SER A 366 6.85 18.90 11.39
N ASP A 367 6.77 17.56 11.41
CA ASP A 367 7.54 16.77 12.37
C ASP A 367 8.98 16.66 11.86
N ARG A 368 9.82 17.59 12.32
CA ARG A 368 11.26 17.60 12.03
C ARG A 368 11.93 16.24 12.33
N LYS A 369 11.41 15.44 13.27
CA LYS A 369 11.93 14.09 13.56
C LYS A 369 11.59 13.10 12.44
N VAL A 370 10.41 13.21 11.84
CA VAL A 370 10.02 12.39 10.67
C VAL A 370 10.87 12.78 9.47
N VAL A 371 10.95 14.08 9.16
CA VAL A 371 11.74 14.58 8.00
C VAL A 371 13.21 14.17 8.11
N SER A 372 13.83 14.32 9.27
CA SER A 372 15.24 13.92 9.47
C SER A 372 15.46 12.41 9.32
N LYS A 373 14.52 11.57 9.78
CA LYS A 373 14.58 10.11 9.54
C LYS A 373 14.49 9.78 8.06
N LEU A 374 13.58 10.44 7.33
CA LEU A 374 13.45 10.27 5.88
C LEU A 374 14.74 10.68 5.16
N ASP A 375 15.38 11.78 5.54
CA ASP A 375 16.65 12.23 4.97
C ASP A 375 17.79 11.23 5.17
N ILE A 376 17.88 10.59 6.34
CA ILE A 376 18.87 9.54 6.61
C ILE A 376 18.66 8.36 5.64
N ILE A 377 17.41 7.94 5.44
CA ILE A 377 17.07 6.79 4.59
C ILE A 377 17.29 7.13 3.11
N LEU A 378 16.85 8.32 2.67
CA LEU A 378 17.04 8.84 1.32
C LEU A 378 18.54 8.91 0.97
N ASN A 379 19.34 9.50 1.83
CA ASN A 379 20.80 9.60 1.64
C ASN A 379 21.46 8.22 1.59
N ARG A 380 21.00 7.26 2.40
CA ARG A 380 21.49 5.87 2.37
C ARG A 380 21.20 5.22 1.01
N ILE A 381 19.99 5.36 0.48
CA ILE A 381 19.57 4.76 -0.80
C ILE A 381 20.33 5.40 -1.98
N ARG A 382 20.50 6.73 -1.97
CA ARG A 382 21.28 7.45 -2.99
C ARG A 382 22.75 7.00 -3.04
N LYS A 383 23.31 6.59 -1.90
CA LYS A 383 24.71 6.17 -1.75
C LYS A 383 24.95 4.66 -1.91
N TRP A 384 24.00 3.89 -2.45
CA TRP A 384 24.21 2.46 -2.69
C TRP A 384 25.34 2.23 -3.72
N GLU A 385 26.54 1.93 -3.23
CA GLU A 385 27.67 1.48 -4.05
C GLU A 385 27.36 0.08 -4.60
N LYS A 386 27.36 -0.11 -5.92
CA LYS A 386 26.89 -1.34 -6.59
C LYS A 386 25.42 -1.66 -6.25
N ALA A 387 24.53 -0.74 -6.60
CA ALA A 387 23.09 -0.84 -6.37
C ALA A 387 22.52 -2.22 -6.76
N GLU A 388 23.00 -2.83 -7.85
CA GLU A 388 22.61 -4.17 -8.32
C GLU A 388 22.64 -5.24 -7.22
N VAL A 389 23.67 -5.26 -6.37
CA VAL A 389 23.84 -6.26 -5.30
C VAL A 389 22.83 -6.04 -4.19
N TYR A 390 22.61 -4.77 -3.79
CA TYR A 390 21.61 -4.42 -2.79
C TYR A 390 20.20 -4.70 -3.30
N LEU A 391 19.93 -4.33 -4.54
CA LEU A 391 18.66 -4.55 -5.21
C LEU A 391 18.35 -6.04 -5.34
N GLU A 392 19.34 -6.91 -5.57
CA GLU A 392 19.10 -8.36 -5.55
C GLU A 392 18.63 -8.85 -4.18
N HIS A 393 19.27 -8.39 -3.11
CA HIS A 393 18.92 -8.78 -1.74
C HIS A 393 17.66 -8.08 -1.22
N LEU A 394 17.11 -7.14 -1.97
CA LEU A 394 15.89 -6.42 -1.62
C LEU A 394 14.71 -6.92 -2.47
N ILE A 395 14.84 -6.90 -3.79
CA ILE A 395 13.76 -7.21 -4.73
C ILE A 395 13.44 -8.71 -4.73
N MET A 396 14.45 -9.57 -4.89
CA MET A 396 14.23 -11.02 -5.05
C MET A 396 13.45 -11.65 -3.88
N PRO A 397 13.76 -11.38 -2.59
CA PRO A 397 12.93 -11.81 -1.47
C PRO A 397 11.46 -11.44 -1.61
N ARG A 398 11.18 -10.18 -1.93
CA ARG A 398 9.81 -9.63 -2.00
C ARG A 398 9.03 -10.19 -3.18
N LEU A 399 9.69 -10.37 -4.33
CA LEU A 399 9.10 -11.10 -5.46
C LEU A 399 8.70 -12.52 -5.06
N ASN A 400 9.57 -13.24 -4.33
CA ASN A 400 9.21 -14.58 -3.86
C ASN A 400 8.11 -14.56 -2.79
N TRP A 401 8.02 -13.53 -1.93
CA TRP A 401 6.89 -13.37 -1.01
C TRP A 401 5.59 -13.13 -1.77
N MET A 402 5.61 -12.26 -2.79
CA MET A 402 4.46 -12.02 -3.66
C MET A 402 4.03 -13.30 -4.40
N LEU A 403 4.98 -14.13 -4.83
CA LEU A 403 4.71 -15.47 -5.39
C LEU A 403 4.09 -16.41 -4.33
N ASP A 404 4.65 -16.48 -3.12
CA ASP A 404 4.12 -17.29 -2.02
C ASP A 404 2.67 -16.88 -1.67
N PHE A 405 2.34 -15.59 -1.77
CA PHE A 405 0.97 -15.09 -1.58
C PHE A 405 0.06 -15.37 -2.78
N GLY A 406 0.60 -15.45 -4.00
CA GLY A 406 -0.17 -15.47 -5.25
C GLY A 406 -0.60 -14.07 -5.72
N ILE A 407 0.13 -13.03 -5.31
CA ILE A 407 -0.05 -11.63 -5.74
C ILE A 407 0.48 -11.43 -7.16
N ILE A 408 1.53 -12.19 -7.51
CA ILE A 408 2.10 -12.24 -8.85
C ILE A 408 2.28 -13.71 -9.27
N SER A 409 2.41 -13.94 -10.56
CA SER A 409 2.89 -15.19 -11.14
C SER A 409 4.19 -14.97 -11.91
N PHE A 410 4.86 -16.06 -12.27
CA PHE A 410 6.10 -16.02 -13.04
C PHE A 410 5.97 -16.90 -14.28
N ASP A 411 6.08 -16.29 -15.47
CA ASP A 411 6.12 -17.00 -16.74
C ASP A 411 7.56 -17.40 -17.07
N ASN A 412 7.88 -18.69 -16.86
CA ASN A 412 9.21 -19.25 -17.13
C ASN A 412 9.63 -19.10 -18.61
N SER A 413 8.69 -19.09 -19.56
CA SER A 413 9.01 -19.03 -20.99
C SER A 413 9.48 -17.64 -21.42
N LYS A 414 8.98 -16.60 -20.73
CA LYS A 414 9.31 -15.19 -21.02
C LYS A 414 10.22 -14.57 -19.98
N ASN A 415 10.45 -15.25 -18.85
CA ASN A 415 11.18 -14.72 -17.70
C ASN A 415 10.55 -13.41 -17.18
N GLU A 416 9.22 -13.40 -17.10
CA GLU A 416 8.39 -12.24 -16.75
C GLU A 416 7.55 -12.52 -15.51
N TYR A 417 7.45 -11.52 -14.64
CA TYR A 417 6.49 -11.47 -13.55
C TYR A 417 5.21 -10.79 -14.05
N ASN A 418 4.06 -11.40 -13.77
CA ASN A 418 2.76 -10.87 -14.12
C ASN A 418 1.97 -10.59 -12.83
N ILE A 419 1.26 -9.47 -12.79
CA ILE A 419 0.34 -9.21 -11.69
C ILE A 419 -0.89 -10.12 -11.80
N GLU A 420 -1.28 -10.72 -10.68
CA GLU A 420 -2.50 -11.52 -10.57
C GLU A 420 -3.66 -10.68 -10.06
N LYS A 421 -4.90 -11.17 -10.19
CA LYS A 421 -6.10 -10.48 -9.69
C LYS A 421 -5.99 -10.12 -8.19
N ILE A 422 -5.40 -11.00 -7.39
CA ILE A 422 -5.14 -10.75 -5.96
C ILE A 422 -4.22 -9.52 -5.78
N GLY A 423 -3.20 -9.38 -6.64
CA GLY A 423 -2.30 -8.24 -6.62
C GLY A 423 -2.94 -6.95 -7.10
N ASP A 424 -3.76 -7.00 -8.14
CA ASP A 424 -4.56 -5.85 -8.59
C ASP A 424 -5.50 -5.35 -7.47
N ASN A 425 -6.22 -6.28 -6.81
CA ASN A 425 -7.10 -5.95 -5.68
C ASN A 425 -6.31 -5.38 -4.50
N LEU A 426 -5.16 -5.97 -4.15
CA LEU A 426 -4.32 -5.46 -3.07
C LEU A 426 -3.83 -4.04 -3.39
N PHE A 427 -3.36 -3.81 -4.60
CA PHE A 427 -2.91 -2.48 -5.02
C PHE A 427 -4.04 -1.46 -5.00
N LYS A 428 -5.25 -1.84 -5.42
CA LYS A 428 -6.47 -1.02 -5.26
C LYS A 428 -6.67 -0.60 -3.79
N HIS A 429 -6.53 -1.51 -2.82
CA HIS A 429 -6.62 -1.13 -1.41
C HIS A 429 -5.57 -0.12 -0.98
N LEU A 430 -4.32 -0.26 -1.46
CA LEU A 430 -3.25 0.69 -1.14
C LEU A 430 -3.54 2.08 -1.73
N CYS A 431 -4.11 2.16 -2.93
CA CYS A 431 -4.59 3.42 -3.52
C CYS A 431 -5.69 4.05 -2.67
N ILE A 432 -6.69 3.27 -2.27
CA ILE A 432 -7.80 3.73 -1.43
C ILE A 432 -7.30 4.27 -0.08
N TRP A 433 -6.25 3.68 0.49
CA TRP A 433 -5.64 4.21 1.71
C TRP A 433 -5.04 5.60 1.51
N ASN A 434 -4.43 5.83 0.34
CA ASN A 434 -3.95 7.16 -0.01
C ASN A 434 -5.12 8.14 -0.19
N ASP A 435 -6.22 7.70 -0.82
CA ASP A 435 -7.41 8.55 -1.05
C ASP A 435 -8.14 8.94 0.24
N ILE A 436 -8.22 8.03 1.23
CA ILE A 436 -8.78 8.31 2.56
C ILE A 436 -7.98 9.40 3.26
N ASN A 437 -6.65 9.34 3.14
CA ASN A 437 -5.76 10.32 3.76
C ASN A 437 -5.48 11.52 2.85
N THR A 438 -5.93 11.48 1.59
CA THR A 438 -5.61 12.44 0.52
C THR A 438 -4.10 12.67 0.32
N GLU A 439 -3.28 11.71 0.73
CA GLU A 439 -1.82 11.73 0.65
C GLU A 439 -1.28 10.30 0.65
N LYS A 440 -0.03 10.10 0.21
CA LYS A 440 0.58 8.77 0.28
C LYS A 440 0.81 8.36 1.74
N ILE A 441 0.31 7.20 2.13
CA ILE A 441 0.50 6.71 3.49
C ILE A 441 1.95 6.27 3.72
N ILE A 442 2.50 6.54 4.91
CA ILE A 442 3.86 6.13 5.31
C ILE A 442 3.79 4.89 6.19
N SER A 443 2.94 4.89 7.22
CA SER A 443 2.73 3.75 8.12
C SER A 443 1.33 3.14 7.92
N PRO A 444 1.21 1.86 7.55
CA PRO A 444 -0.09 1.22 7.35
C PRO A 444 -0.70 0.70 8.66
N SER A 445 -0.05 0.86 9.82
CA SER A 445 -0.43 0.17 11.07
C SER A 445 -1.90 0.37 11.44
N LYS A 446 -2.42 1.60 11.39
CA LYS A 446 -3.83 1.89 11.68
C LYS A 446 -4.79 1.36 10.63
N PHE A 447 -4.40 1.36 9.35
CA PHE A 447 -5.21 0.73 8.30
C PHE A 447 -5.30 -0.77 8.52
N LEU A 448 -4.19 -1.44 8.84
CA LEU A 448 -4.16 -2.87 9.14
C LEU A 448 -4.98 -3.20 10.39
N ASP A 449 -4.86 -2.40 11.46
CA ASP A 449 -5.61 -2.61 12.70
C ASP A 449 -7.13 -2.51 12.49
N ASN A 450 -7.59 -1.67 11.56
CA ASN A 450 -9.01 -1.52 11.25
C ASN A 450 -9.50 -2.52 10.19
N PHE A 451 -8.70 -2.79 9.15
CA PHE A 451 -9.23 -3.38 7.91
C PHE A 451 -8.50 -4.63 7.42
N MET A 452 -7.46 -5.14 8.09
CA MET A 452 -6.69 -6.27 7.56
C MET A 452 -7.56 -7.47 7.17
N ILE A 453 -8.57 -7.81 7.98
CA ILE A 453 -9.49 -8.92 7.68
C ILE A 453 -10.40 -8.62 6.49
N HIS A 454 -10.90 -7.38 6.39
CA HIS A 454 -11.73 -6.95 5.27
C HIS A 454 -10.95 -6.91 3.95
N LEU A 455 -9.74 -6.33 3.97
CA LEU A 455 -8.81 -6.31 2.85
C LEU A 455 -8.47 -7.74 2.40
N PHE A 456 -8.16 -8.63 3.34
CA PHE A 456 -7.82 -10.01 3.00
C PHE A 456 -9.00 -10.74 2.35
N ASP A 457 -10.20 -10.61 2.91
CA ASP A 457 -11.40 -11.25 2.35
C ASP A 457 -11.74 -10.73 0.94
N ASP A 458 -11.61 -9.42 0.71
CA ASP A 458 -11.83 -8.82 -0.62
C ASP A 458 -10.79 -9.31 -1.64
N CYS A 459 -9.50 -9.28 -1.27
CA CYS A 459 -8.41 -9.66 -2.16
C CYS A 459 -8.39 -11.16 -2.49
N PHE A 460 -8.53 -12.02 -1.48
CA PHE A 460 -8.30 -13.46 -1.62
C PHE A 460 -9.58 -14.28 -1.80
N ASN A 461 -10.72 -13.76 -1.33
CA ASN A 461 -11.99 -14.47 -1.31
C ASN A 461 -13.12 -13.69 -1.99
N ASN A 462 -12.82 -12.62 -2.76
CA ASN A 462 -13.82 -11.78 -3.44
C ASN A 462 -14.98 -11.33 -2.52
N ASN A 463 -14.66 -10.99 -1.27
CA ASN A 463 -15.61 -10.47 -0.29
C ASN A 463 -16.81 -11.41 0.00
N ILE A 464 -16.63 -12.74 -0.15
CA ILE A 464 -17.69 -13.76 0.02
C ILE A 464 -18.37 -13.70 1.40
N VAL A 465 -17.65 -13.28 2.44
CA VAL A 465 -18.16 -13.28 3.80
C VAL A 465 -19.02 -12.03 4.04
N SER A 466 -20.27 -12.19 4.46
CA SER A 466 -21.07 -11.06 4.95
C SER A 466 -21.13 -11.13 6.48
N ASN A 467 -20.89 -9.98 7.14
CA ASN A 467 -21.04 -9.93 8.58
C ASN A 467 -22.51 -10.13 8.97
N PRO A 468 -22.80 -10.75 10.13
CA PRO A 468 -24.14 -10.75 10.69
C PRO A 468 -24.63 -9.32 10.95
N ASP A 469 -25.90 -9.05 10.67
CA ASP A 469 -26.52 -7.75 10.94
C ASP A 469 -26.65 -7.48 12.46
N ASP A 470 -26.77 -8.55 13.25
CA ASP A 470 -26.89 -8.45 14.71
C ASP A 470 -25.53 -8.25 15.38
N ILE A 471 -25.26 -7.01 15.77
CA ILE A 471 -24.04 -6.65 16.52
C ILE A 471 -23.92 -7.42 17.84
N LYS A 472 -25.03 -7.81 18.48
CA LYS A 472 -25.00 -8.53 19.76
C LYS A 472 -24.41 -9.93 19.57
N SER A 473 -24.83 -10.64 18.53
CA SER A 473 -24.23 -11.91 18.13
C SER A 473 -22.72 -11.80 17.88
N ILE A 474 -22.27 -10.73 17.20
CA ILE A 474 -20.84 -10.47 16.98
C ILE A 474 -20.10 -10.28 18.32
N LEU A 475 -20.65 -9.48 19.23
CA LEU A 475 -20.07 -9.23 20.55
C LEU A 475 -19.99 -10.50 21.40
N ASP A 476 -21.03 -11.33 21.39
CA ASP A 476 -21.04 -12.60 22.13
C ASP A 476 -19.92 -13.53 21.65
N ARG A 477 -19.65 -13.57 20.33
CA ARG A 477 -18.54 -14.33 19.75
C ARG A 477 -17.18 -13.72 20.10
N ILE A 478 -17.05 -12.40 20.07
CA ILE A 478 -15.84 -11.70 20.52
C ILE A 478 -15.53 -12.10 21.97
N TYR A 479 -16.49 -11.95 22.88
CA TYR A 479 -16.27 -12.22 24.30
C TYR A 479 -15.96 -13.69 24.57
N LYS A 480 -16.61 -14.62 23.87
CA LYS A 480 -16.29 -16.05 23.96
C LYS A 480 -14.84 -16.36 23.56
N HIS A 481 -14.35 -15.79 22.46
CA HIS A 481 -12.96 -16.02 22.03
C HIS A 481 -11.94 -15.30 22.91
N ILE A 482 -12.30 -14.15 23.49
CA ILE A 482 -11.50 -13.49 24.52
C ILE A 482 -11.39 -14.36 25.78
N GLU A 483 -12.49 -14.96 26.26
CA GLU A 483 -12.48 -15.92 27.37
C GLU A 483 -11.54 -17.11 27.08
N ASN A 484 -11.65 -17.71 25.89
CA ASN A 484 -10.78 -18.82 25.47
C ASN A 484 -9.29 -18.43 25.49
N SER A 485 -8.98 -17.16 25.22
CA SER A 485 -7.59 -16.69 25.16
C SER A 485 -6.85 -16.73 26.51
N PHE A 486 -7.56 -16.68 27.64
CA PHE A 486 -6.95 -16.77 28.98
C PHE A 486 -6.36 -18.16 29.25
N GLU A 487 -7.02 -19.22 28.77
CA GLU A 487 -6.51 -20.59 28.90
C GLU A 487 -5.31 -20.86 27.99
N ILE A 488 -5.31 -20.23 26.80
CA ILE A 488 -4.27 -20.41 25.78
C ILE A 488 -3.01 -19.63 26.14
N PHE A 489 -3.14 -18.35 26.53
CA PHE A 489 -2.03 -17.45 26.79
C PHE A 489 -1.85 -17.19 28.29
N LYS A 490 -1.67 -18.28 29.06
CA LYS A 490 -1.50 -18.21 30.52
C LYS A 490 -0.37 -17.25 30.91
N THR A 491 -0.67 -16.32 31.79
CA THR A 491 0.32 -15.46 32.45
C THR A 491 0.49 -15.86 33.92
N LEU A 492 1.42 -15.22 34.64
CA LEU A 492 1.58 -15.43 36.09
C LEU A 492 0.31 -15.09 36.88
N ALA A 493 -0.50 -14.15 36.37
CA ALA A 493 -1.82 -13.85 36.89
C ALA A 493 -2.86 -14.55 36.00
N PRO A 494 -3.43 -15.70 36.40
CA PRO A 494 -4.25 -16.52 35.52
C PRO A 494 -5.54 -15.83 35.04
N ASN A 495 -5.98 -14.79 35.75
CA ASN A 495 -7.11 -13.95 35.35
C ASN A 495 -6.70 -12.80 34.40
N ARG A 496 -5.46 -12.76 33.90
CA ARG A 496 -4.94 -11.73 32.99
C ARG A 496 -4.33 -12.34 31.73
N VAL A 497 -4.60 -11.69 30.61
CA VAL A 497 -3.98 -11.98 29.30
C VAL A 497 -3.50 -10.69 28.64
N THR A 498 -2.44 -10.78 27.85
CA THR A 498 -1.96 -9.65 27.04
C THR A 498 -2.97 -9.29 25.96
N ALA A 499 -3.31 -8.01 25.85
CA ALA A 499 -4.36 -7.53 24.95
C ALA A 499 -4.04 -7.83 23.48
N SER A 500 -2.82 -7.56 23.02
CA SER A 500 -2.41 -7.86 21.64
C SER A 500 -2.54 -9.34 21.28
N GLN A 501 -2.26 -10.26 22.20
CA GLN A 501 -2.40 -11.69 21.98
C GLN A 501 -3.87 -12.11 21.91
N ALA A 502 -4.67 -11.69 22.89
CA ALA A 502 -6.08 -12.03 22.99
C ALA A 502 -6.90 -11.46 21.81
N ALA A 503 -6.67 -10.20 21.46
CA ALA A 503 -7.39 -9.54 20.38
C ALA A 503 -6.99 -10.08 19.00
N ASN A 504 -5.70 -10.35 18.72
CA ASN A 504 -5.31 -10.97 17.45
C ASN A 504 -5.80 -12.42 17.33
N TYR A 505 -5.73 -13.20 18.41
CA TYR A 505 -6.31 -14.54 18.45
C TYR A 505 -7.81 -14.51 18.12
N THR A 506 -8.55 -13.62 18.79
CA THR A 506 -9.99 -13.44 18.59
C THR A 506 -10.31 -13.00 17.16
N LYS A 507 -9.58 -12.01 16.64
CA LYS A 507 -9.70 -11.52 15.26
C LYS A 507 -9.63 -12.66 14.23
N TYR A 508 -8.62 -13.53 14.36
CA TYR A 508 -8.45 -14.64 13.44
C TYR A 508 -9.49 -15.76 13.66
N LYS A 509 -9.86 -16.10 14.90
CA LYS A 509 -10.90 -17.10 15.17
C LYS A 509 -12.26 -16.67 14.63
N LEU A 510 -12.63 -15.40 14.81
CA LEU A 510 -13.89 -14.85 14.28
C LEU A 510 -13.97 -15.01 12.76
N TYR A 511 -12.90 -14.70 12.04
CA TYR A 511 -12.90 -14.84 10.59
C TYR A 511 -12.88 -16.30 10.15
N MET A 512 -12.03 -17.13 10.76
CA MET A 512 -11.83 -18.51 10.32
C MET A 512 -13.03 -19.42 10.66
N ASP A 513 -13.56 -19.33 11.88
CA ASP A 513 -14.63 -20.20 12.38
C ASP A 513 -16.02 -19.61 12.18
N ASP A 514 -16.21 -18.35 12.59
CA ASP A 514 -17.54 -17.73 12.65
C ASP A 514 -17.89 -16.95 11.38
N LYS A 515 -16.95 -16.81 10.43
CA LYS A 515 -17.10 -15.97 9.22
C LYS A 515 -17.51 -14.54 9.57
N ILE A 516 -16.86 -13.98 10.58
CA ILE A 516 -17.07 -12.59 11.02
C ILE A 516 -15.81 -11.77 10.73
N LYS A 517 -15.97 -10.69 9.98
CA LYS A 517 -14.92 -9.74 9.64
C LYS A 517 -14.91 -8.60 10.63
N VAL A 518 -13.88 -8.56 11.47
CA VAL A 518 -13.65 -7.46 12.40
C VAL A 518 -12.18 -7.07 12.42
N GLY A 519 -11.91 -5.78 12.55
CA GLY A 519 -10.58 -5.26 12.80
C GLY A 519 -10.11 -5.52 14.24
N TYR A 520 -8.80 -5.49 14.43
CA TYR A 520 -8.16 -5.45 15.75
C TYR A 520 -8.66 -4.26 16.59
N SER A 521 -8.75 -3.06 15.98
CA SER A 521 -9.23 -1.86 16.65
C SER A 521 -10.68 -1.97 17.12
N PHE A 522 -11.54 -2.63 16.34
CA PHE A 522 -12.94 -2.86 16.72
C PHE A 522 -13.04 -3.66 18.03
N ILE A 523 -12.27 -4.76 18.14
CA ILE A 523 -12.24 -5.61 19.34
C ILE A 523 -11.77 -4.80 20.56
N LEU A 524 -10.68 -4.03 20.44
CA LEU A 524 -10.17 -3.23 21.55
C LEU A 524 -11.15 -2.14 21.98
N ASN A 525 -11.80 -1.46 21.04
CA ASN A 525 -12.80 -0.44 21.34
C ASN A 525 -13.96 -1.05 22.13
N LYS A 526 -14.47 -2.21 21.71
CA LYS A 526 -15.55 -2.93 22.42
C LYS A 526 -15.16 -3.46 23.79
N LEU A 527 -13.89 -3.77 24.02
CA LEU A 527 -13.39 -4.13 25.35
C LEU A 527 -13.20 -2.90 26.27
N SER A 528 -13.00 -1.71 25.68
CA SER A 528 -12.84 -0.46 26.43
C SER A 528 -14.16 0.20 26.86
N GLU A 529 -15.28 -0.20 26.23
CA GLU A 529 -16.61 0.31 26.56
C GLU A 529 -17.01 -0.09 28.00
N LYS A 530 -17.64 0.84 28.72
CA LYS A 530 -18.08 0.59 30.11
C LYS A 530 -19.27 -0.38 30.21
N GLU A 531 -19.97 -0.57 29.10
CA GLU A 531 -21.20 -1.38 29.01
C GLU A 531 -20.93 -2.88 29.12
N GLN A 532 -19.72 -3.34 28.75
CA GLN A 532 -19.33 -4.72 28.98
C GLN A 532 -18.91 -4.92 30.45
N ASP A 533 -19.59 -5.83 31.15
CA ASP A 533 -19.34 -6.11 32.56
C ASP A 533 -18.49 -7.37 32.79
N LYS A 534 -17.82 -7.87 31.75
CA LYS A 534 -17.07 -9.12 31.81
C LYS A 534 -15.58 -8.93 32.05
N PHE A 535 -15.01 -7.87 31.48
CA PHE A 535 -13.57 -7.66 31.43
C PHE A 535 -13.16 -6.27 31.89
N ILE A 536 -11.93 -6.17 32.37
CA ILE A 536 -11.22 -4.90 32.58
C ILE A 536 -10.13 -4.82 31.53
N PHE A 537 -10.26 -3.86 30.61
CA PHE A 537 -9.20 -3.53 29.66
C PHE A 537 -8.39 -2.36 30.19
N LYS A 538 -7.05 -2.50 30.22
CA LYS A 538 -6.13 -1.40 30.53
C LYS A 538 -5.02 -1.33 29.48
N TYR A 539 -4.99 -0.21 28.76
CA TYR A 539 -3.89 0.13 27.87
C TYR A 539 -2.71 0.70 28.65
N GLN A 540 -1.48 0.36 28.25
CA GLN A 540 -0.24 0.83 28.85
C GLN A 540 0.64 1.42 27.74
N GLU A 541 0.62 2.75 27.63
CA GLU A 541 1.33 3.49 26.56
C GLU A 541 2.83 3.15 26.49
N GLN A 542 3.48 2.97 27.63
CA GLN A 542 4.91 2.61 27.71
C GLN A 542 5.27 1.29 27.00
N TYR A 543 4.30 0.38 26.84
CA TYR A 543 4.49 -0.91 26.16
C TYR A 543 3.81 -0.96 24.79
N GLN A 544 3.11 0.10 24.40
CA GLN A 544 2.22 0.14 23.23
C GLN A 544 1.30 -1.08 23.16
N ASP A 545 0.85 -1.56 24.33
CA ASP A 545 0.02 -2.75 24.51
C ASP A 545 -0.73 -2.63 25.83
N GLY A 546 -1.59 -3.59 26.14
CA GLY A 546 -2.35 -3.62 27.38
C GLY A 546 -2.53 -5.02 27.93
N TYR A 547 -3.40 -5.12 28.93
CA TYR A 547 -3.92 -6.40 29.39
C TYR A 547 -5.44 -6.37 29.48
N ILE A 548 -6.02 -7.56 29.37
CA ILE A 548 -7.43 -7.83 29.64
C ILE A 548 -7.46 -8.68 30.91
N GLN A 549 -8.33 -8.33 31.85
CA GLN A 549 -8.53 -9.06 33.09
C GLN A 549 -9.99 -9.49 33.21
N ILE A 550 -10.26 -10.73 33.63
CA ILE A 550 -11.62 -11.18 34.00
C ILE A 550 -12.03 -10.47 35.29
N LYS A 551 -13.25 -9.90 35.33
CA LYS A 551 -13.79 -9.25 36.52
C LYS A 551 -14.06 -10.21 37.65
#